data_AF-A0A1Y3MT46-F1
#
_entry.id   AF-A0A1Y3MT46-F1
#
_cell.length_a   1.000
_cell.length_b   1.000
_cell.length_c   1.000
_cell.angle_alpha   90.00
_cell.angle_beta   90.00
_cell.angle_gamma   90.00
#
_symmetry.space_group_name_H-M   'P 1'
#
loop_
_entity.id
_entity.type
_entity.pdbx_description
1 polymer ?
#
loop_
_entity_poly.entity_id
_entity_poly.type
_entity_poly.pdbx_seq_one_letter_code
_entity_poly.pdbx_strand_id
1 'polypeptide(L)'
;MTRDKDIADAYVVKRICNKLNITNKKWNYFRKYYKSRMKTFDIPYSHLLSLLLPRTLTIRHKNKLIVDHGILLGVINGDNQIILLNSIINYGNEFYLKFMWNVQRMVHVYNLFHTITISVADCFPSDNIKNSFTPILNDIPNDLSTFSISNLDTTIMNQNKSEYQSNIRENIFQNYYSLTKLVENIQSNLTNIVNSGSKGNKDNIIQILFSVGIQAILQNCYIKGSYSEGLSAKELFIHSKSGRAGIISTSLNTSSTGYLQRELVKCMEDLTTDNNGIVRDYNHNEIIIIIRYEYT
;
A
#
# COMPACT_ATOMS: atom_id res chain seq x y z
N MET A 1 14.04 6.02 -6.16
CA MET A 1 15.13 5.15 -6.66
C MET A 1 14.69 4.20 -7.78
N THR A 2 13.86 3.17 -7.56
CA THR A 2 13.54 2.18 -8.65
C THR A 2 12.74 2.75 -9.83
N ARG A 3 12.15 3.95 -9.68
CA ARG A 3 11.50 4.73 -10.76
C ARG A 3 12.41 5.78 -11.40
N ASP A 4 13.57 6.02 -10.80
CA ASP A 4 14.46 7.10 -11.15
C ASP A 4 15.30 6.70 -12.36
N LYS A 5 15.06 7.36 -13.49
CA LYS A 5 15.69 7.03 -14.77
C LYS A 5 17.01 7.79 -14.97
N ASP A 6 17.36 8.70 -14.05
CA ASP A 6 18.57 9.47 -14.16
C ASP A 6 19.79 8.58 -13.96
N ILE A 7 20.86 8.89 -14.69
CA ILE A 7 22.12 8.15 -14.62
C ILE A 7 22.71 8.34 -13.23
N ALA A 8 23.09 7.23 -12.59
CA ALA A 8 23.59 7.28 -11.24
C ALA A 8 24.93 8.04 -11.14
N ASP A 9 24.94 9.11 -10.34
CA ASP A 9 26.14 9.92 -10.13
C ASP A 9 27.28 9.10 -9.55
N ALA A 10 28.48 9.26 -10.12
CA ALA A 10 29.68 8.58 -9.67
C ALA A 10 29.97 8.83 -8.17
N TYR A 11 29.68 10.04 -7.69
CA TYR A 11 29.82 10.40 -6.27
C TYR A 11 28.86 9.60 -5.37
N VAL A 12 27.57 9.53 -5.74
CA VAL A 12 26.55 8.78 -4.97
C VAL A 12 26.86 7.29 -4.98
N VAL A 13 27.23 6.74 -6.15
CA VAL A 13 27.64 5.33 -6.30
C VAL A 13 28.85 5.01 -5.42
N LYS A 14 29.85 5.89 -5.34
CA LYS A 14 31.02 5.71 -4.47
C LYS A 14 30.61 5.66 -2.99
N ARG A 15 29.71 6.54 -2.55
CA ARG A 15 29.17 6.50 -1.17
C ARG A 15 28.40 5.23 -0.88
N ILE A 16 27.58 4.75 -1.83
CA ILE A 16 26.87 3.47 -1.73
C ILE A 16 27.87 2.33 -1.58
N CYS A 17 28.88 2.24 -2.46
CA CYS A 17 29.87 1.17 -2.41
C CYS A 17 30.64 1.17 -1.09
N ASN A 18 31.04 2.34 -0.58
CA ASN A 18 31.68 2.48 0.72
C ASN A 18 30.76 2.03 1.87
N LYS A 19 29.48 2.43 1.88
CA LYS A 19 28.52 2.07 2.93
C LYS A 19 28.20 0.57 2.97
N LEU A 20 28.29 -0.09 1.81
CA LEU A 20 28.02 -1.51 1.63
C LEU A 20 29.30 -2.38 1.69
N ASN A 21 30.47 -1.79 1.94
CA ASN A 21 31.77 -2.46 1.88
C ASN A 21 31.99 -3.23 0.55
N ILE A 22 31.54 -2.64 -0.57
CA ILE A 22 31.73 -3.20 -1.91
C ILE A 22 33.09 -2.76 -2.44
N THR A 23 33.95 -3.73 -2.70
CA THR A 23 35.28 -3.47 -3.26
C THR A 23 35.21 -2.96 -4.70
N ASN A 24 36.21 -2.19 -5.13
CA ASN A 24 36.34 -1.74 -6.52
C ASN A 24 36.33 -2.92 -7.52
N LYS A 25 36.90 -4.07 -7.13
CA LYS A 25 36.85 -5.31 -7.94
C LYS A 25 35.41 -5.76 -8.17
N LYS A 26 34.59 -5.84 -7.11
CA LYS A 26 33.18 -6.26 -7.20
C LYS A 26 32.34 -5.26 -8.00
N TRP A 27 32.57 -3.96 -7.82
CA TRP A 27 31.91 -2.91 -8.61
C TRP A 27 32.24 -3.01 -10.10
N ASN A 28 33.53 -3.13 -10.45
CA ASN A 28 33.95 -3.26 -11.85
C ASN A 28 33.40 -4.53 -12.51
N TYR A 29 33.31 -5.62 -11.75
CA TYR A 29 32.67 -6.86 -12.21
C TYR A 29 31.18 -6.67 -12.49
N PHE A 30 30.46 -5.97 -11.61
CA PHE A 30 29.06 -5.62 -11.84
C PHE A 30 28.90 -4.74 -13.09
N ARG A 31 29.72 -3.70 -13.29
CA ARG A 31 29.66 -2.85 -14.49
C ARG A 31 29.88 -3.64 -15.79
N LYS A 32 30.85 -4.56 -15.81
CA LYS A 32 31.09 -5.43 -16.98
C LYS A 32 29.88 -6.32 -17.26
N TYR A 33 29.31 -6.92 -16.22
CA TYR A 33 28.11 -7.74 -16.35
C TYR A 33 26.90 -6.94 -16.83
N TYR A 34 26.66 -5.77 -16.24
CA TYR A 34 25.60 -4.86 -16.65
C TYR A 34 25.75 -4.47 -18.12
N LYS A 35 26.96 -4.10 -18.57
CA LYS A 35 27.24 -3.80 -19.99
C LYS A 35 26.90 -4.98 -20.91
N SER A 36 27.21 -6.21 -20.49
CA SER A 36 26.91 -7.40 -21.29
C SER A 36 25.40 -7.64 -21.49
N ARG A 37 24.57 -7.25 -20.50
CA ARG A 37 23.11 -7.42 -20.54
C ARG A 37 22.41 -6.23 -21.20
N MET A 38 22.80 -5.01 -20.85
CA MET A 38 22.11 -3.76 -21.22
C MET A 38 22.76 -3.03 -22.40
N LYS A 39 23.93 -3.49 -22.88
CA LYS A 39 24.71 -2.87 -23.96
C LYS A 39 25.17 -1.43 -23.69
N THR A 40 25.06 -0.95 -22.46
CA THR A 40 25.50 0.38 -22.02
C THR A 40 26.30 0.31 -20.71
N PHE A 41 27.18 1.28 -20.49
CA PHE A 41 27.87 1.48 -19.22
C PHE A 41 27.14 2.41 -18.26
N ASP A 42 26.10 3.09 -18.75
CA ASP A 42 25.31 4.04 -18.00
C ASP A 42 24.26 3.28 -17.19
N ILE A 43 24.40 3.37 -15.88
CA ILE A 43 23.55 2.66 -14.93
C ILE A 43 22.63 3.70 -14.30
N PRO A 44 21.32 3.68 -14.60
CA PRO A 44 20.38 4.57 -13.94
C PRO A 44 20.16 4.16 -12.49
N TYR A 45 19.71 5.09 -11.66
CA TYR A 45 19.33 4.81 -10.26
C TYR A 45 18.30 3.68 -10.16
N SER A 46 17.39 3.58 -11.13
CA SER A 46 16.39 2.52 -11.21
C SER A 46 16.99 1.12 -11.21
N HIS A 47 18.20 0.95 -11.77
CA HIS A 47 18.85 -0.34 -11.89
C HIS A 47 19.90 -0.60 -10.81
N LEU A 48 20.22 0.35 -9.93
CA LEU A 48 21.27 0.15 -8.91
C LEU A 48 20.97 -1.00 -7.94
N LEU A 49 19.70 -1.30 -7.69
CA LEU A 49 19.31 -2.44 -6.85
C LEU A 49 19.83 -3.77 -7.40
N SER A 50 20.06 -3.86 -8.72
CA SER A 50 20.67 -5.02 -9.38
C SER A 50 22.03 -5.41 -8.81
N LEU A 51 22.76 -4.47 -8.20
CA LEU A 51 24.05 -4.75 -7.53
C LEU A 51 23.91 -5.76 -6.37
N LEU A 52 22.72 -5.85 -5.78
CA LEU A 52 22.40 -6.71 -4.64
C LEU A 52 21.71 -8.00 -5.05
N LEU A 53 21.26 -8.13 -6.31
CA LEU A 53 20.50 -9.29 -6.76
C LEU A 53 21.41 -10.44 -7.23
N PRO A 54 21.03 -11.69 -6.95
CA PRO A 54 21.74 -12.84 -7.50
C PRO A 54 21.51 -12.95 -9.02
N ARG A 55 22.52 -13.39 -9.76
CA ARG A 55 22.47 -13.47 -11.23
C ARG A 55 21.55 -14.55 -11.77
N THR A 56 21.26 -15.55 -10.95
CA THR A 56 20.31 -16.62 -11.25
C THR A 56 18.86 -16.17 -11.06
N LEU A 57 18.64 -14.99 -10.48
CA LEU A 57 17.30 -14.50 -10.18
C LEU A 57 16.63 -13.94 -11.43
N THR A 58 15.48 -14.50 -11.76
CA THR A 58 14.59 -14.00 -12.81
C THR A 58 13.17 -13.98 -12.25
N ILE A 59 12.48 -12.84 -12.35
CA ILE A 59 11.15 -12.64 -11.78
C ILE A 59 10.23 -12.06 -12.84
N ARG A 60 9.05 -12.67 -13.00
CA ARG A 60 7.96 -12.16 -13.82
C ARG A 60 6.75 -11.84 -12.96
N HIS A 61 6.05 -10.75 -13.27
CA HIS A 61 4.82 -10.35 -12.61
C HIS A 61 3.87 -9.72 -13.63
N LYS A 62 2.60 -10.15 -13.65
CA LYS A 62 1.58 -9.69 -14.62
C LYS A 62 2.11 -9.71 -16.07
N ASN A 63 2.71 -10.84 -16.45
CA ASN A 63 3.37 -11.10 -17.74
C ASN A 63 4.59 -10.22 -18.08
N LYS A 64 4.98 -9.26 -17.24
CA LYS A 64 6.16 -8.41 -17.42
C LYS A 64 7.36 -8.95 -16.66
N LEU A 65 8.54 -8.86 -17.27
CA LEU A 65 9.81 -9.22 -16.65
C LEU A 65 10.24 -8.07 -15.72
N ILE A 66 10.32 -8.34 -14.41
CA ILE A 66 10.76 -7.36 -13.41
C ILE A 66 12.25 -7.49 -13.16
N VAL A 67 12.73 -8.73 -12.99
CA VAL A 67 14.15 -9.02 -12.83
C VAL A 67 14.55 -10.02 -13.90
N ASP A 68 15.66 -9.76 -14.58
CA ASP A 68 16.21 -10.61 -15.62
C ASP A 68 17.66 -10.95 -15.31
N HIS A 69 17.93 -12.19 -14.90
CA HIS A 69 19.26 -12.66 -14.55
C HIS A 69 20.01 -11.70 -13.59
N GLY A 70 19.32 -11.26 -12.55
CA GLY A 70 19.83 -10.31 -11.55
C GLY A 70 19.86 -8.84 -11.96
N ILE A 71 19.37 -8.48 -13.15
CA ILE A 71 19.17 -7.08 -13.56
C ILE A 71 17.71 -6.69 -13.32
N LEU A 72 17.50 -5.68 -12.48
CA LEU A 72 16.19 -5.08 -12.26
C LEU A 72 15.81 -4.21 -13.47
N LEU A 73 14.72 -4.58 -14.15
CA LEU A 73 14.14 -3.87 -15.30
C LEU A 73 12.82 -3.17 -14.93
N GLY A 74 12.11 -3.69 -13.93
CA GLY A 74 10.85 -3.16 -13.45
C GLY A 74 10.99 -2.24 -12.24
N VAL A 75 9.90 -1.57 -11.89
CA VAL A 75 9.80 -0.79 -10.66
C VAL A 75 9.35 -1.70 -9.53
N ILE A 76 10.12 -1.74 -8.43
CA ILE A 76 9.67 -2.36 -7.17
C ILE A 76 8.73 -1.39 -6.44
N ASN A 77 7.54 -1.85 -6.09
CA ASN A 77 6.48 -1.10 -5.41
C ASN A 77 5.67 -2.00 -4.46
N GLY A 78 4.63 -1.44 -3.83
CA GLY A 78 3.75 -2.17 -2.90
C GLY A 78 3.14 -3.45 -3.48
N ASP A 79 2.87 -3.48 -4.79
CA ASP A 79 2.21 -4.61 -5.46
C ASP A 79 3.12 -5.81 -5.66
N ASN A 80 4.42 -5.59 -5.86
CA ASN A 80 5.36 -6.64 -6.31
C ASN A 80 6.54 -6.89 -5.36
N GLN A 81 6.71 -6.07 -4.31
CA GLN A 81 7.80 -6.23 -3.35
C GLN A 81 7.79 -7.61 -2.66
N ILE A 82 6.61 -8.16 -2.36
CA ILE A 82 6.48 -9.48 -1.71
C ILE A 82 7.03 -10.58 -2.62
N ILE A 83 6.80 -10.49 -3.93
CA ILE A 83 7.31 -11.46 -4.91
C ILE A 83 8.84 -11.45 -4.93
N LEU A 84 9.44 -10.26 -4.90
CA LEU A 84 10.89 -10.12 -4.80
C LEU A 84 11.41 -10.75 -3.50
N LEU A 85 10.82 -10.42 -2.36
CA LEU A 85 11.25 -10.92 -1.06
C LEU A 85 11.13 -12.45 -0.98
N ASN A 86 10.01 -13.03 -1.39
CA ASN A 86 9.83 -14.48 -1.45
C ASN A 86 10.86 -15.16 -2.35
N SER A 87 11.20 -14.54 -3.49
CA SER A 87 12.23 -15.06 -4.39
C SER A 87 13.63 -15.00 -3.78
N ILE A 88 13.92 -13.99 -2.95
CA ILE A 88 15.19 -13.83 -2.25
C ILE A 88 15.32 -14.81 -1.08
N ILE A 89 14.22 -15.16 -0.41
CA ILE A 89 14.20 -16.16 0.69
C ILE A 89 14.75 -17.52 0.20
N ASN A 90 14.49 -17.89 -1.06
CA ASN A 90 15.00 -19.13 -1.67
C ASN A 90 16.53 -19.21 -1.75
N TYR A 91 17.26 -18.10 -1.55
CA TYR A 91 18.72 -18.06 -1.51
C TYR A 91 19.29 -18.24 -0.08
N GLY A 92 18.43 -18.50 0.90
CA GLY A 92 18.77 -18.74 2.29
C GLY A 92 18.64 -17.51 3.19
N ASN A 93 18.37 -17.77 4.48
CA ASN A 93 18.08 -16.74 5.48
C ASN A 93 19.22 -15.72 5.64
N GLU A 94 20.47 -16.18 5.63
CA GLU A 94 21.66 -15.32 5.70
C GLU A 94 21.73 -14.33 4.51
N PHE A 95 21.44 -14.83 3.30
CA PHE A 95 21.41 -13.97 2.12
C PHE A 95 20.26 -12.96 2.21
N TYR A 96 19.08 -13.40 2.63
CA TYR A 96 17.91 -12.55 2.82
C TYR A 96 18.19 -11.42 3.83
N LEU A 97 18.75 -11.73 5.00
CA LEU A 97 19.10 -10.75 6.02
C LEU A 97 20.10 -9.73 5.49
N LYS A 98 21.16 -10.20 4.83
CA LYS A 98 22.17 -9.34 4.22
C LYS A 98 21.58 -8.48 3.09
N PHE A 99 20.68 -9.02 2.29
CA PHE A 99 19.97 -8.29 1.24
C PHE A 99 19.16 -7.15 1.85
N MET A 100 18.29 -7.43 2.82
CA MET A 100 17.45 -6.42 3.49
C MET A 100 18.30 -5.28 4.07
N TRP A 101 19.38 -5.63 4.77
CA TRP A 101 20.30 -4.66 5.35
C TRP A 101 20.98 -3.76 4.31
N ASN A 102 21.44 -4.36 3.20
CA ASN A 102 22.11 -3.61 2.14
C ASN A 102 21.15 -2.73 1.34
N VAL A 103 19.91 -3.20 1.11
CA VAL A 103 18.87 -2.39 0.45
C VAL A 103 18.60 -1.12 1.25
N GLN A 104 18.38 -1.25 2.57
CA GLN A 104 18.14 -0.09 3.45
C GLN A 104 19.30 0.91 3.40
N ARG A 105 20.54 0.44 3.51
CA ARG A 105 21.74 1.30 3.44
C ARG A 105 21.89 2.00 2.09
N MET A 106 21.64 1.29 0.99
CA MET A 106 21.71 1.85 -0.36
C MET A 106 20.67 2.94 -0.56
N VAL A 107 19.41 2.65 -0.21
CA VAL A 107 18.29 3.60 -0.33
C VAL A 107 18.51 4.81 0.58
N HIS A 108 19.06 4.62 1.79
CA HIS A 108 19.37 5.72 2.68
C HIS A 108 20.39 6.68 2.07
N VAL A 109 21.48 6.17 1.45
CA VAL A 109 22.45 7.03 0.75
C VAL A 109 21.81 7.73 -0.44
N TYR A 110 20.95 7.07 -1.19
CA TYR A 110 20.20 7.68 -2.30
C TYR A 110 19.32 8.85 -1.81
N ASN A 111 18.57 8.65 -0.71
CA ASN A 111 17.66 9.66 -0.15
C ASN A 111 18.36 10.90 0.40
N LEU A 112 19.66 10.84 0.71
CA LEU A 112 20.46 12.01 1.09
C LEU A 112 20.57 13.05 -0.04
N PHE A 113 20.43 12.62 -1.30
CA PHE A 113 20.53 13.48 -2.48
C PHE A 113 19.19 13.62 -3.21
N HIS A 114 18.31 12.63 -3.07
CA HIS A 114 17.00 12.58 -3.70
C HIS A 114 15.93 12.57 -2.61
N THR A 115 15.79 13.70 -1.93
CA THR A 115 14.83 13.83 -0.82
C THR A 115 13.41 13.93 -1.36
N ILE A 116 12.51 13.14 -0.79
CA ILE A 116 11.07 13.24 -1.04
C ILE A 116 10.47 14.03 0.12
N THR A 117 9.74 15.09 -0.19
CA THR A 117 9.02 15.91 0.80
C THR A 117 7.55 15.97 0.46
N ILE A 118 6.71 16.18 1.47
CA ILE A 118 5.31 16.58 1.29
C ILE A 118 5.16 17.94 1.95
N SER A 119 4.45 18.82 1.27
CA SER A 119 4.06 20.13 1.75
C SER A 119 2.54 20.30 1.69
N VAL A 120 2.05 21.37 2.29
CA VAL A 120 0.65 21.77 2.16
C VAL A 120 0.27 22.01 0.70
N ALA A 121 1.19 22.48 -0.15
CA ALA A 121 0.93 22.69 -1.58
C ALA A 121 0.61 21.38 -2.33
N ASP A 122 1.18 20.24 -1.89
CA ASP A 122 0.85 18.93 -2.48
C ASP A 122 -0.60 18.49 -2.16
N CYS A 123 -1.22 19.09 -1.14
CA CYS A 123 -2.60 18.84 -0.75
C CYS A 123 -3.62 19.68 -1.53
N PHE A 124 -3.19 20.63 -2.37
CA PHE A 124 -4.09 21.43 -3.19
C PHE A 124 -4.02 20.98 -4.66
N PRO A 125 -5.15 20.61 -5.28
CA PRO A 125 -5.16 20.22 -6.68
C PRO A 125 -4.91 21.44 -7.58
N SER A 126 -4.13 21.24 -8.65
CA SER A 126 -3.97 22.23 -9.72
C SER A 126 -5.30 22.49 -10.43
N ASP A 127 -5.44 23.65 -11.09
CA ASP A 127 -6.69 24.05 -11.77
C ASP A 127 -7.13 23.03 -12.83
N ASN A 128 -6.19 22.41 -13.53
CA ASN A 128 -6.49 21.34 -14.49
C ASN A 128 -7.15 20.12 -13.81
N ILE A 129 -6.62 19.73 -12.65
CA ILE A 129 -7.19 18.63 -11.87
C ILE A 129 -8.56 19.05 -11.33
N LYS A 130 -8.70 20.28 -10.81
CA LYS A 130 -9.98 20.84 -10.37
C LYS A 130 -11.05 20.71 -11.45
N ASN A 131 -10.79 21.27 -12.63
CA ASN A 131 -11.72 21.21 -13.76
C ASN A 131 -12.14 19.79 -14.16
N SER A 132 -11.29 18.79 -13.92
CA SER A 132 -11.61 17.39 -14.20
C SER A 132 -12.48 16.70 -13.16
N PHE A 133 -12.42 17.09 -11.87
CA PHE A 133 -13.20 16.43 -10.81
C PHE A 133 -14.46 17.19 -10.40
N THR A 134 -14.52 18.52 -10.59
CA THR A 134 -15.71 19.31 -10.21
C THR A 134 -17.01 18.79 -10.85
N PRO A 135 -17.04 18.38 -12.14
CA PRO A 135 -18.23 17.78 -12.74
C PRO A 135 -18.67 16.50 -12.01
N ILE A 136 -17.73 15.62 -11.67
CA ILE A 136 -17.98 14.37 -10.96
C ILE A 136 -18.61 14.63 -9.60
N LEU A 137 -18.14 15.66 -8.87
CA LEU A 137 -18.72 16.05 -7.58
C LEU A 137 -20.09 16.72 -7.71
N ASN A 138 -20.34 17.43 -8.82
CA ASN A 138 -21.63 18.06 -9.08
C ASN A 138 -22.72 17.03 -9.39
N ASP A 139 -22.36 15.92 -10.04
CA ASP A 139 -23.29 14.81 -10.34
C ASP A 139 -23.76 14.07 -9.08
N ILE A 140 -23.04 14.22 -7.96
CA ILE A 140 -23.44 13.66 -6.67
C ILE A 140 -24.55 14.51 -6.03
N PRO A 141 -25.71 13.95 -5.64
CA PRO A 141 -26.79 14.68 -5.00
C PRO A 141 -26.34 15.43 -3.73
N ASN A 142 -26.84 16.66 -3.54
CA ASN A 142 -26.50 17.48 -2.37
C ASN A 142 -27.52 17.31 -1.24
N ASP A 143 -27.70 16.07 -0.77
CA ASP A 143 -28.70 15.70 0.23
C ASP A 143 -28.39 16.29 1.63
N LEU A 144 -27.15 16.73 1.86
CA LEU A 144 -26.72 17.33 3.11
C LEU A 144 -27.33 18.72 3.36
N SER A 145 -27.64 19.44 2.28
CA SER A 145 -28.22 20.79 2.33
C SER A 145 -29.66 20.78 2.83
N THR A 146 -30.44 19.76 2.46
CA THR A 146 -31.87 19.58 2.80
C THR A 146 -32.07 18.96 4.17
N PHE A 147 -31.01 18.41 4.77
CA PHE A 147 -31.08 17.70 6.03
C PHE A 147 -31.18 18.66 7.24
N SER A 148 -32.21 18.46 8.08
CA SER A 148 -32.35 19.15 9.37
C SER A 148 -31.64 18.36 10.48
N ILE A 149 -30.73 19.02 11.20
CA ILE A 149 -29.96 18.43 12.31
C ILE A 149 -30.87 18.00 13.47
N SER A 150 -32.03 18.64 13.65
CA SER A 150 -32.92 18.38 14.79
C SER A 150 -33.44 16.94 14.85
N ASN A 151 -33.50 16.23 13.72
CA ASN A 151 -34.07 14.88 13.60
C ASN A 151 -33.01 13.82 13.21
N LEU A 152 -31.75 14.03 13.56
CA LEU A 152 -30.64 13.17 13.12
C LEU A 152 -30.73 11.72 13.65
N ASP A 153 -31.21 11.52 14.88
CA ASP A 153 -31.22 10.16 15.45
C ASP A 153 -32.37 9.30 14.89
N THR A 154 -33.53 9.89 14.63
CA THR A 154 -34.66 9.18 14.02
C THR A 154 -34.37 8.77 12.57
N THR A 155 -33.70 9.64 11.82
CA THR A 155 -33.23 9.36 10.46
C THR A 155 -32.15 8.29 10.41
N ILE A 156 -31.25 8.24 11.40
CA ILE A 156 -30.26 7.14 11.51
C ILE A 156 -30.96 5.80 11.75
N MET A 157 -31.94 5.76 12.66
CA MET A 157 -32.68 4.52 12.94
C MET A 157 -33.51 4.04 11.74
N ASN A 158 -33.99 4.96 10.90
CA ASN A 158 -34.85 4.64 9.76
C ASN A 158 -34.11 4.41 8.43
N GLN A 159 -32.76 4.38 8.43
CA GLN A 159 -31.94 4.26 7.21
C GLN A 159 -32.12 2.95 6.42
N ASN A 160 -32.65 1.88 7.00
CA ASN A 160 -32.58 0.55 6.40
C ASN A 160 -33.84 0.14 5.58
N LYS A 161 -34.67 1.08 5.10
CA LYS A 161 -36.05 0.76 4.70
C LYS A 161 -36.48 1.05 3.26
N SER A 162 -35.64 1.50 2.31
CA SER A 162 -36.17 1.81 0.96
C SER A 162 -35.26 1.47 -0.23
N GLU A 163 -35.86 0.95 -1.32
CA GLU A 163 -35.22 0.75 -2.64
C GLU A 163 -34.67 2.04 -3.26
N TYR A 164 -35.24 3.21 -2.93
CA TYR A 164 -34.70 4.49 -3.38
C TYR A 164 -33.25 4.72 -2.92
N GLN A 165 -32.85 4.15 -1.79
CA GLN A 165 -31.50 4.29 -1.22
C GLN A 165 -30.46 3.44 -1.94
N SER A 166 -30.83 2.34 -2.62
CA SER A 166 -29.88 1.54 -3.39
C SER A 166 -29.40 2.28 -4.64
N ASN A 167 -30.31 2.94 -5.36
CA ASN A 167 -29.98 3.66 -6.59
C ASN A 167 -29.06 4.87 -6.34
N ILE A 168 -29.30 5.62 -5.26
CA ILE A 168 -28.42 6.73 -4.84
C ILE A 168 -27.04 6.20 -4.51
N ARG A 169 -26.97 5.10 -3.75
CA ARG A 169 -25.72 4.49 -3.35
C ARG A 169 -24.91 4.00 -4.55
N GLU A 170 -25.57 3.38 -5.53
CA GLU A 170 -24.94 2.98 -6.80
C GLU A 170 -24.37 4.18 -7.57
N ASN A 171 -25.13 5.26 -7.71
CA ASN A 171 -24.66 6.48 -8.37
C ASN A 171 -23.42 7.06 -7.67
N ILE A 172 -23.44 7.13 -6.33
CA ILE A 172 -22.28 7.60 -5.56
C ILE A 172 -21.08 6.67 -5.76
N PHE A 173 -21.26 5.35 -5.79
CA PHE A 173 -20.18 4.40 -6.04
C PHE A 173 -19.55 4.58 -7.43
N GLN A 174 -20.36 4.80 -8.47
CA GLN A 174 -19.86 5.04 -9.83
C GLN A 174 -19.02 6.33 -9.91
N ASN A 175 -19.50 7.40 -9.28
CA ASN A 175 -18.75 8.67 -9.23
C ASN A 175 -17.45 8.52 -8.41
N TYR A 176 -17.49 7.78 -7.31
CA TYR A 176 -16.29 7.47 -6.52
C TYR A 176 -15.25 6.65 -7.29
N TYR A 177 -15.70 5.68 -8.10
CA TYR A 177 -14.82 4.93 -8.98
C TYR A 177 -14.12 5.82 -10.00
N SER A 178 -14.86 6.79 -10.56
CA SER A 178 -14.32 7.79 -11.48
C SER A 178 -13.23 8.66 -10.84
N LEU A 179 -13.43 9.10 -9.58
CA LEU A 179 -12.40 9.80 -8.80
C LEU A 179 -11.16 8.94 -8.58
N THR A 180 -11.34 7.65 -8.28
CA THR A 180 -10.23 6.72 -8.07
C THR A 180 -9.36 6.58 -9.32
N LYS A 181 -9.99 6.51 -10.50
CA LYS A 181 -9.28 6.46 -11.79
C LYS A 181 -8.55 7.76 -12.10
N LEU A 182 -9.10 8.90 -11.69
CA LEU A 182 -8.45 10.20 -11.84
C LEU A 182 -7.15 10.26 -11.02
N VAL A 183 -7.17 9.78 -9.77
CA VAL A 183 -5.98 9.71 -8.90
C VAL A 183 -4.84 8.89 -9.51
N GLU A 184 -5.15 7.83 -10.28
CA GLU A 184 -4.12 7.01 -10.94
C GLU A 184 -3.28 7.81 -11.95
N ASN A 185 -3.83 8.87 -12.52
CA ASN A 185 -3.17 9.70 -13.52
C ASN A 185 -2.43 10.89 -12.90
N ILE A 186 -2.58 11.15 -11.60
CA ILE A 186 -1.95 12.28 -10.93
C ILE A 186 -0.51 11.91 -10.56
N GLN A 187 0.44 12.75 -10.98
CA GLN A 187 1.83 12.64 -10.57
C GLN A 187 2.12 13.70 -9.51
N SER A 188 2.19 13.28 -8.24
CA SER A 188 2.52 14.13 -7.09
C SER A 188 3.33 13.36 -6.05
N ASN A 189 3.85 14.07 -5.04
CA ASN A 189 4.55 13.41 -3.93
C ASN A 189 3.62 12.49 -3.13
N LEU A 190 2.35 12.87 -2.97
CA LEU A 190 1.32 12.03 -2.35
C LEU A 190 1.11 10.73 -3.13
N THR A 191 0.91 10.83 -4.45
CA THR A 191 0.71 9.62 -5.27
C THR A 191 1.98 8.77 -5.32
N ASN A 192 3.18 9.35 -5.26
CA ASN A 192 4.43 8.59 -5.15
C ASN A 192 4.53 7.77 -3.86
N ILE A 193 4.08 8.30 -2.73
CA ILE A 193 4.12 7.63 -1.42
C ILE A 193 3.09 6.50 -1.32
N VAL A 194 1.89 6.73 -1.88
CA VAL A 194 0.84 5.70 -1.95
C VAL A 194 1.24 4.61 -2.95
N ASN A 195 1.67 4.98 -4.16
CA ASN A 195 2.05 4.01 -5.19
C ASN A 195 3.30 3.20 -4.83
N SER A 196 4.17 3.71 -3.93
CA SER A 196 5.28 2.91 -3.41
C SER A 196 4.84 1.86 -2.39
N GLY A 197 3.62 1.94 -1.88
CA GLY A 197 3.10 1.08 -0.81
C GLY A 197 3.64 1.45 0.57
N SER A 198 4.23 2.64 0.74
CA SER A 198 4.83 3.04 2.02
C SER A 198 3.80 3.52 3.03
N LYS A 199 2.87 4.39 2.62
CA LYS A 199 1.82 4.91 3.50
C LYS A 199 0.64 5.45 2.71
N GLY A 200 -0.55 5.20 3.24
CA GLY A 200 -1.81 5.67 2.69
C GLY A 200 -2.30 4.85 1.50
N ASN A 201 -3.50 5.16 1.05
CA ASN A 201 -4.18 4.56 -0.08
C ASN A 201 -4.76 5.65 -1.01
N LYS A 202 -5.40 5.24 -2.10
CA LYS A 202 -6.04 6.18 -3.04
C LYS A 202 -7.15 6.98 -2.36
N ASP A 203 -7.89 6.39 -1.43
CA ASP A 203 -8.94 7.07 -0.68
C ASP A 203 -8.38 8.25 0.11
N ASN A 204 -7.21 8.12 0.74
CA ASN A 204 -6.58 9.23 1.45
C ASN A 204 -6.29 10.41 0.51
N ILE A 205 -5.86 10.14 -0.72
CA ILE A 205 -5.61 11.18 -1.73
C ILE A 205 -6.93 11.84 -2.14
N ILE A 206 -7.98 11.05 -2.38
CA ILE A 206 -9.32 11.55 -2.72
C ILE A 206 -9.85 12.47 -1.60
N GLN A 207 -9.72 12.06 -0.33
CA GLN A 207 -10.20 12.84 0.82
C GLN A 207 -9.43 14.15 1.02
N ILE A 208 -8.11 14.14 0.75
CA ILE A 208 -7.29 15.35 0.85
C ILE A 208 -7.60 16.31 -0.30
N LEU A 209 -7.65 15.80 -1.54
CA LEU A 209 -7.70 16.64 -2.74
C LEU A 209 -9.13 17.01 -3.18
N PHE A 210 -10.09 16.09 -3.07
CA PHE A 210 -11.37 16.18 -3.77
C PHE A 210 -12.57 16.25 -2.83
N SER A 211 -12.76 15.24 -1.99
CA SER A 211 -13.96 15.12 -1.14
C SER A 211 -13.80 14.03 -0.10
N VAL A 212 -14.29 14.26 1.12
CA VAL A 212 -14.26 13.24 2.18
C VAL A 212 -15.16 12.04 1.85
N GLY A 213 -16.31 12.28 1.19
CA GLY A 213 -17.20 11.24 0.68
C GLY A 213 -18.19 10.66 1.70
N ILE A 214 -18.68 9.44 1.43
CA ILE A 214 -19.70 8.77 2.24
C ILE A 214 -19.16 8.48 3.65
N GLN A 215 -20.03 8.67 4.65
CA GLN A 215 -19.73 8.34 6.04
C GLN A 215 -20.45 7.06 6.51
N ALA A 216 -19.92 6.42 7.56
CA ALA A 216 -20.48 5.20 8.12
C ALA A 216 -21.90 5.39 8.68
N ILE A 217 -22.16 6.58 9.23
CA ILE A 217 -23.48 7.02 9.68
C ILE A 217 -24.05 7.93 8.60
N LEU A 218 -25.33 7.77 8.24
CA LEU A 218 -25.98 8.54 7.17
C LEU A 218 -25.31 8.28 5.82
N GLN A 219 -25.39 7.02 5.38
CA GLN A 219 -24.79 6.56 4.11
C GLN A 219 -25.35 7.25 2.86
N ASN A 220 -26.50 7.93 2.99
CA ASN A 220 -27.12 8.71 1.92
C ASN A 220 -26.50 10.12 1.80
N CYS A 221 -25.74 10.55 2.79
CA CYS A 221 -25.12 11.87 2.84
C CYS A 221 -23.68 11.79 2.32
N TYR A 222 -23.40 12.51 1.24
CA TYR A 222 -22.06 12.65 0.71
C TYR A 222 -21.43 13.97 1.16
N ILE A 223 -20.25 13.90 1.77
CA ILE A 223 -19.47 15.10 2.13
C ILE A 223 -18.64 15.52 0.91
N LYS A 224 -19.02 16.65 0.30
CA LYS A 224 -18.34 17.20 -0.89
C LYS A 224 -17.08 17.96 -0.53
N GLY A 225 -17.02 18.57 0.67
CA GLY A 225 -15.81 19.23 1.16
C GLY A 225 -14.62 18.27 1.26
N SER A 226 -13.43 18.79 1.00
CA SER A 226 -12.15 18.07 1.14
C SER A 226 -11.40 18.54 2.39
N TYR A 227 -10.36 17.81 2.81
CA TYR A 227 -9.53 18.28 3.92
C TYR A 227 -8.68 19.51 3.57
N SER A 228 -8.39 19.73 2.29
CA SER A 228 -7.61 20.89 1.84
C SER A 228 -8.45 22.17 1.77
N GLU A 229 -9.70 22.09 1.30
CA GLU A 229 -10.61 23.23 1.21
C GLU A 229 -11.38 23.47 2.52
N GLY A 230 -11.47 22.46 3.37
CA GLY A 230 -12.17 22.49 4.65
C GLY A 230 -13.60 21.98 4.56
N LEU A 231 -14.20 21.76 5.73
CA LEU A 231 -15.56 21.24 5.88
C LEU A 231 -16.47 22.31 6.46
N SER A 232 -17.71 22.39 5.95
CA SER A 232 -18.76 23.18 6.59
C SER A 232 -19.10 22.63 7.98
N ALA A 233 -19.71 23.43 8.85
CA ALA A 233 -20.10 23.00 10.19
C ALA A 233 -21.00 21.75 10.18
N LYS A 234 -21.90 21.62 9.20
CA LYS A 234 -22.76 20.45 9.03
C LYS A 234 -21.96 19.20 8.65
N GLU A 235 -21.07 19.31 7.67
CA GLU A 235 -20.21 18.21 7.22
C GLU A 235 -19.28 17.75 8.35
N LEU A 236 -18.66 18.69 9.06
CA LEU A 236 -17.79 18.41 10.20
C LEU A 236 -18.54 17.66 11.31
N PHE A 237 -19.78 18.05 11.61
CA PHE A 237 -20.59 17.38 12.63
C PHE A 237 -20.92 15.93 12.26
N ILE A 238 -21.34 15.68 11.01
CA ILE A 238 -21.64 14.33 10.50
C ILE A 238 -20.37 13.47 10.47
N HIS A 239 -19.26 14.03 9.98
CA HIS A 239 -17.96 13.37 9.95
C HIS A 239 -17.50 13.00 11.37
N SER A 240 -17.63 13.92 12.33
CA SER A 240 -17.28 13.69 13.74
C SER A 240 -18.11 12.58 14.38
N LYS A 241 -19.41 12.50 14.08
CA LYS A 241 -20.28 11.42 14.59
C LYS A 241 -19.83 10.06 14.06
N SER A 242 -19.48 9.99 12.78
CA SER A 242 -18.97 8.76 12.14
C SER A 242 -17.59 8.37 12.67
N GLY A 243 -16.69 9.34 12.85
CA GLY A 243 -15.39 9.12 13.50
C GLY A 243 -15.54 8.56 14.91
N ARG A 244 -16.49 9.08 15.71
CA ARG A 244 -16.79 8.56 17.04
C ARG A 244 -17.24 7.10 17.02
N ALA A 245 -18.10 6.71 16.07
CA ALA A 245 -18.52 5.32 15.92
C ALA A 245 -17.34 4.39 15.56
N GLY A 246 -16.41 4.84 14.72
CA GLY A 246 -15.18 4.11 14.42
C GLY A 246 -14.28 3.90 15.64
N ILE A 247 -14.10 4.92 16.46
CA ILE A 247 -13.32 4.82 17.71
C ILE A 247 -13.98 3.84 18.70
N ILE A 248 -15.29 3.96 18.89
CA ILE A 248 -16.04 3.04 19.78
C ILE A 248 -15.91 1.58 19.28
N SER A 249 -16.08 1.34 17.98
CA SER A 249 -15.93 0.01 17.39
C SER A 249 -14.53 -0.56 17.61
N THR A 250 -13.50 0.27 17.45
CA THR A 250 -12.10 -0.15 17.68
C THR A 250 -11.88 -0.57 19.13
N SER A 251 -12.40 0.21 20.09
CA SER A 251 -12.29 -0.11 21.52
C SER A 251 -12.99 -1.42 21.88
N LEU A 252 -14.21 -1.64 21.37
CA LEU A 252 -14.97 -2.86 21.65
C LEU A 252 -14.33 -4.10 21.02
N ASN A 253 -13.83 -3.97 19.79
CA ASN A 253 -13.19 -5.07 19.06
C ASN A 253 -11.83 -5.46 19.66
N THR A 254 -11.13 -4.54 20.34
CA THR A 254 -9.84 -4.85 20.97
C THR A 254 -9.99 -5.86 22.10
N SER A 255 -11.00 -5.70 22.96
CA SER A 255 -11.24 -6.65 24.06
C SER A 255 -11.69 -8.03 23.57
N SER A 256 -12.56 -8.08 22.55
CA SER A 256 -13.11 -9.35 22.05
C SER A 256 -12.08 -10.16 21.27
N THR A 257 -11.28 -9.50 20.42
CA THR A 257 -10.23 -10.17 19.63
C THR A 257 -9.15 -10.77 20.52
N GLY A 258 -8.72 -10.07 21.58
CA GLY A 258 -7.74 -10.60 22.54
C GLY A 258 -8.28 -11.79 23.34
N TYR A 259 -9.55 -11.74 23.76
CA TYR A 259 -10.19 -12.85 24.46
C TYR A 259 -10.31 -14.09 23.56
N LEU A 260 -10.81 -13.91 22.33
CA LEU A 260 -10.93 -14.98 21.34
C LEU A 260 -9.57 -15.59 20.98
N GLN A 261 -8.52 -14.77 20.83
CA GLN A 261 -7.15 -15.27 20.64
C GLN A 261 -6.72 -16.17 21.82
N ARG A 262 -6.98 -15.75 23.06
CA ARG A 262 -6.64 -16.54 24.25
C ARG A 262 -7.42 -17.85 24.30
N GLU A 263 -8.71 -17.83 24.02
CA GLU A 263 -9.53 -19.04 23.94
C GLU A 263 -9.00 -20.00 22.87
N LEU A 264 -8.71 -19.50 21.67
CA LEU A 264 -8.12 -20.31 20.59
C LEU A 264 -6.78 -20.93 21.00
N VAL A 265 -5.87 -20.16 21.62
CA VAL A 265 -4.59 -20.68 22.10
C VAL A 265 -4.83 -21.76 23.16
N LYS A 266 -5.75 -21.53 24.10
CA LYS A 266 -6.06 -22.50 25.17
C LYS A 266 -6.71 -23.79 24.65
N CYS A 267 -7.52 -23.70 23.61
CA CYS A 267 -8.13 -24.88 22.98
C CYS A 267 -7.14 -25.68 22.12
N MET A 268 -5.98 -25.11 21.75
CA MET A 268 -5.01 -25.74 20.84
C MET A 268 -3.63 -25.94 21.47
N GLU A 269 -3.42 -25.60 22.74
CA GLU A 269 -2.08 -25.61 23.37
C GLU A 269 -1.52 -27.01 23.60
N ASP A 270 -2.37 -28.03 23.63
CA ASP A 270 -2.01 -29.43 23.82
C ASP A 270 -1.81 -30.19 22.49
N LEU A 271 -2.09 -29.54 21.35
CA LEU A 271 -1.94 -30.16 20.03
C LEU A 271 -0.47 -30.33 19.68
N THR A 272 -0.06 -31.56 19.42
CA THR A 272 1.30 -31.91 19.02
C THR A 272 1.31 -32.71 17.72
N THR A 273 2.37 -32.55 16.91
CA THR A 273 2.55 -33.30 15.67
C THR A 273 3.57 -34.41 15.90
N ASP A 274 3.18 -35.64 15.63
CA ASP A 274 4.06 -36.80 15.70
C ASP A 274 5.03 -36.87 14.52
N ASN A 275 6.07 -37.69 14.65
CA ASN A 275 7.03 -38.00 13.58
C ASN A 275 6.37 -38.51 12.28
N ASN A 276 5.16 -39.04 12.39
CA ASN A 276 4.37 -39.54 11.26
C ASN A 276 3.51 -38.45 10.58
N GLY A 277 3.52 -37.21 11.10
CA GLY A 277 2.71 -36.08 10.58
C GLY A 277 1.25 -36.08 11.04
N ILE A 278 0.91 -36.88 12.07
CA ILE A 278 -0.43 -36.94 12.67
C ILE A 278 -0.49 -35.95 13.83
N VAL A 279 -1.57 -35.18 13.93
CA VAL A 279 -1.81 -34.25 15.05
C VAL A 279 -2.63 -34.93 16.12
N ARG A 280 -2.15 -34.93 17.37
CA ARG A 280 -2.81 -35.54 18.53
C ARG A 280 -3.03 -34.53 19.66
N ASP A 281 -4.08 -34.77 20.46
CA ASP A 281 -4.32 -34.07 21.73
C ASP A 281 -3.49 -34.66 22.89
N TYR A 282 -3.61 -34.09 24.08
CA TYR A 282 -2.96 -34.60 25.29
C TYR A 282 -3.32 -36.08 25.61
N ASN A 283 -4.55 -36.50 25.29
CA ASN A 283 -5.04 -37.85 25.53
C ASN A 283 -4.61 -38.86 24.44
N HIS A 284 -3.73 -38.44 23.51
CA HIS A 284 -3.29 -39.22 22.36
C HIS A 284 -4.42 -39.57 21.36
N ASN A 285 -5.53 -38.84 21.40
CA ASN A 285 -6.57 -38.95 20.40
C ASN A 285 -6.12 -38.25 19.12
N GLU A 286 -6.38 -38.88 17.99
CA GLU A 286 -6.13 -38.30 16.67
C GLU A 286 -7.21 -37.28 16.35
N ILE A 287 -6.82 -36.03 16.07
CA ILE A 287 -7.76 -34.96 15.74
C ILE A 287 -7.81 -34.72 14.22
N ILE A 288 -6.65 -34.67 13.55
CA ILE A 288 -6.53 -34.38 12.11
C ILE A 288 -5.38 -35.17 11.47
N ILE A 289 -5.62 -35.75 10.30
CA ILE A 289 -4.57 -36.25 9.38
C ILE A 289 -4.17 -35.10 8.46
N ILE A 290 -2.94 -34.60 8.58
CA ILE A 290 -2.40 -33.69 7.56
C ILE A 290 -2.04 -34.54 6.34
N ILE A 291 -2.79 -34.39 5.24
CA ILE A 291 -2.39 -34.92 3.93
C ILE A 291 -1.04 -34.28 3.60
N ARG A 292 0.02 -35.09 3.52
CA ARG A 292 1.34 -34.64 3.06
C ARG A 292 1.16 -34.02 1.67
N TYR A 293 1.47 -32.74 1.53
CA TYR A 293 1.88 -32.21 0.23
C TYR A 293 3.29 -32.75 -0.02
N GLU A 294 3.39 -33.84 -0.76
CA GLU A 294 4.65 -34.24 -1.38
C GLU A 294 5.07 -33.11 -2.32
N TYR A 295 6.09 -32.35 -1.92
CA TYR A 295 6.81 -31.49 -2.85
C TYR A 295 7.53 -32.41 -3.84
N THR A 296 6.98 -32.52 -5.05
CA THR A 296 7.65 -33.07 -6.24
C THR A 296 8.42 -31.98 -6.96
#